data_AF-A0A9W4DJ16-F1
#
_entry.id   AF-A0A9W4DJ16-F1
#
_cell.length_a   1.000
_cell.length_b   1.000
_cell.length_c   1.000
_cell.angle_alpha   90.00
_cell.angle_beta   90.00
_cell.angle_gamma   90.00
#
_symmetry.space_group_name_H-M   'P 1'
#
loop_
_entity.id
_entity.type
_entity.pdbx_description
1 polymer ?
#
loop_
_entity_poly.entity_id
_entity_poly.type
_entity_poly.pdbx_seq_one_letter_code
_entity_poly.pdbx_strand_id
1 'polypeptide(L)'
;MVCLLAFLLYTGTNLQQKDRFVITSLEYEETSYHSYEVNYETLFPVPAKDSGIYRTLVKFDGPGTYLTVYCSIKLSINDLQGAVSKGLTRTQARLDRGFSNDERVEDGCLDYVNNLDLERREIVKKVGIQDTKGIEPGSFIVSQLILSHQCTMRILISLAYQQRILCAGSYGFTPTYRDARLPTIEFDEPLKIAATVLDGQMIIRQTVLIREEALGWS
;
A
#
# COMPACT_ATOMS: atom_id res chain seq x y z
N MET A 1 4.04 -1.79 -28.66
CA MET A 1 2.86 -1.09 -28.10
C MET A 1 2.92 -1.31 -26.61
N VAL A 2 2.90 -0.23 -25.83
CA VAL A 2 2.99 -0.27 -24.36
C VAL A 2 1.70 0.26 -23.76
N CYS A 3 1.30 -0.28 -22.61
CA CYS A 3 0.06 0.10 -21.96
C CYS A 3 0.24 0.22 -20.44
N LEU A 4 -0.43 1.21 -19.87
CA LEU A 4 -0.61 1.39 -18.44
C LEU A 4 -2.04 1.06 -18.06
N LEU A 5 -2.19 0.41 -16.92
CA LEU A 5 -3.48 0.23 -16.27
C LEU A 5 -3.63 1.31 -15.20
N ALA A 6 -4.75 2.03 -15.23
CA ALA A 6 -5.05 3.05 -14.27
C ALA A 6 -6.37 2.74 -13.56
N PHE A 7 -6.35 2.85 -12.24
CA PHE A 7 -7.47 2.59 -11.36
C PHE A 7 -7.87 3.87 -10.64
N LEU A 8 -9.16 4.12 -10.57
CA LEU A 8 -9.73 5.13 -9.71
C LEU A 8 -10.66 4.43 -8.73
N LEU A 9 -10.38 4.59 -7.44
CA LEU A 9 -11.37 4.37 -6.42
C LEU A 9 -12.04 5.69 -6.08
N TYR A 10 -13.34 5.75 -6.32
CA TYR A 10 -14.19 6.88 -5.98
C TYR A 10 -15.22 6.41 -4.95
N THR A 11 -15.01 6.74 -3.69
CA THR A 11 -15.79 6.20 -2.57
C THR A 11 -17.06 7.00 -2.28
N GLY A 12 -17.16 8.21 -2.85
CA GLY A 12 -18.21 9.16 -2.51
C GLY A 12 -18.15 9.57 -1.04
N THR A 13 -18.89 10.60 -0.63
CA THR A 13 -18.85 11.11 0.75
C THR A 13 -19.39 10.14 1.82
N ASN A 14 -19.75 8.91 1.45
CA ASN A 14 -20.44 7.93 2.31
C ASN A 14 -19.50 6.93 2.99
N LEU A 15 -18.25 6.83 2.56
CA LEU A 15 -17.25 5.97 3.19
C LEU A 15 -16.19 6.84 3.86
N GLN A 16 -15.67 6.39 5.01
CA GLN A 16 -14.58 7.10 5.69
C GLN A 16 -13.28 7.10 4.88
N GLN A 17 -13.18 6.22 3.90
CA GLN A 17 -12.02 6.01 3.06
C GLN A 17 -11.78 7.20 2.11
N LYS A 18 -10.51 7.52 1.84
CA LYS A 18 -10.16 8.55 0.84
C LYS A 18 -10.09 7.95 -0.56
N ASP A 19 -10.57 8.71 -1.53
CA ASP A 19 -10.45 8.39 -2.95
C ASP A 19 -8.98 8.28 -3.37
N ARG A 20 -8.69 7.34 -4.27
CA ARG A 20 -7.32 7.03 -4.72
C ARG A 20 -7.26 6.85 -6.22
N PHE A 21 -6.25 7.45 -6.83
CA PHE A 21 -5.90 7.20 -8.22
C PHE A 21 -4.57 6.46 -8.30
N VAL A 22 -4.52 5.33 -9.01
CA VAL A 22 -3.33 4.48 -9.12
C VAL A 22 -3.01 4.24 -10.59
N ILE A 23 -1.74 4.33 -10.94
CA ILE A 23 -1.21 3.91 -12.24
C ILE A 23 -0.23 2.77 -12.02
N THR A 24 -0.37 1.71 -12.81
CA THR A 24 0.52 0.55 -12.80
C THR A 24 0.88 0.08 -14.20
N SER A 25 2.08 -0.46 -14.36
CA SER A 25 2.54 -1.20 -15.53
C SER A 25 2.80 -2.65 -15.14
N LEU A 26 2.44 -3.57 -16.03
CA LEU A 26 2.84 -4.97 -15.99
C LEU A 26 3.77 -5.22 -17.18
N GLU A 27 4.97 -4.64 -17.15
CA GLU A 27 6.06 -5.06 -18.03
C GLU A 27 7.01 -5.99 -17.26
N TYR A 28 7.51 -7.02 -17.95
CA TYR A 28 8.21 -8.17 -17.35
C TYR A 28 9.44 -7.78 -16.51
N GLU A 29 10.02 -6.60 -16.74
CA GLU A 29 11.21 -6.10 -16.02
C GLU A 29 10.98 -4.77 -15.26
N GLU A 30 9.88 -4.06 -15.54
CA GLU A 30 9.59 -2.71 -15.00
C GLU A 30 8.15 -2.61 -14.50
N THR A 31 7.77 -3.44 -13.53
CA THR A 31 6.49 -3.29 -12.84
C THR A 31 6.50 -2.01 -12.02
N SER A 32 5.62 -1.06 -12.35
CA SER A 32 5.48 0.19 -11.61
C SER A 32 4.16 0.24 -10.85
N TYR A 33 4.15 0.87 -9.68
CA TYR A 33 2.96 1.13 -8.89
C TYR A 33 3.06 2.53 -8.27
N HIS A 34 2.21 3.44 -8.73
CA HIS A 34 2.21 4.82 -8.27
C HIS A 34 0.81 5.27 -7.87
N SER A 35 0.69 5.79 -6.65
CA SER A 35 -0.53 6.39 -6.13
C SER A 35 -0.49 7.92 -6.21
N TYR A 36 -1.65 8.49 -6.54
CA TYR A 36 -1.87 9.91 -6.71
C TYR A 36 -3.15 10.34 -5.98
N GLU A 37 -3.19 11.60 -5.59
CA GLU A 37 -4.43 12.23 -5.14
C GLU A 37 -5.43 12.31 -6.30
N VAL A 38 -6.72 12.11 -6.00
CA VAL A 38 -7.77 12.16 -7.01
C VAL A 38 -8.05 13.59 -7.43
N ASN A 39 -8.00 13.83 -8.74
CA ASN A 39 -8.47 15.08 -9.34
C ASN A 39 -9.96 14.95 -9.67
N TYR A 40 -10.81 15.63 -8.89
CA TYR A 40 -12.26 15.59 -9.07
C TYR A 40 -12.76 16.33 -10.31
N GLU A 41 -11.97 17.24 -10.90
CA GLU A 41 -12.30 17.89 -12.17
C GLU A 41 -12.08 16.95 -13.35
N THR A 42 -11.04 16.11 -13.26
CA THR A 42 -10.66 15.15 -14.30
C THR A 42 -10.26 13.81 -13.69
N LEU A 43 -11.27 13.00 -13.36
CA LEU A 43 -11.14 11.70 -12.68
C LEU A 43 -10.11 10.76 -13.33
N PHE A 44 -10.03 10.79 -14.67
CA PHE A 44 -8.94 10.18 -15.43
C PHE A 44 -8.28 11.23 -16.33
N PRO A 45 -6.94 11.35 -16.33
CA PRO A 45 -6.21 12.23 -17.24
C PRO A 45 -6.63 12.01 -18.70
N VAL A 46 -6.96 13.09 -19.41
CA VAL A 46 -7.36 13.01 -20.82
C VAL A 46 -6.13 13.26 -21.69
N PRO A 47 -5.71 12.32 -22.55
CA PRO A 47 -4.58 12.56 -23.43
C PRO A 47 -4.86 13.71 -24.40
N ALA A 48 -3.82 14.51 -24.69
CA ALA A 48 -3.93 15.56 -25.70
C ALA A 48 -4.23 14.95 -27.07
N LYS A 49 -4.94 15.71 -27.92
CA LYS A 49 -5.09 15.36 -29.34
C LYS A 49 -3.71 15.14 -29.96
N ASP A 50 -3.60 14.12 -30.80
CA ASP A 50 -2.38 13.74 -31.54
C ASP A 50 -1.16 13.34 -30.69
N SER A 51 -1.32 13.18 -29.37
CA SER A 51 -0.27 12.68 -28.47
C SER A 51 0.19 11.25 -28.82
N GLY A 52 -0.58 10.51 -29.63
CA GLY A 52 -0.35 9.09 -29.88
C GLY A 52 -0.61 8.21 -28.65
N ILE A 53 -1.37 8.73 -27.68
CA ILE A 53 -1.85 8.02 -26.51
C ILE A 53 -3.35 7.81 -26.67
N TYR A 54 -3.78 6.57 -26.53
CA TYR A 54 -5.16 6.14 -26.59
C TYR A 54 -5.63 5.73 -25.20
N ARG A 55 -6.87 6.05 -24.86
CA ARG A 55 -7.48 5.70 -23.58
C ARG A 55 -8.81 4.98 -23.80
N THR A 56 -9.09 3.94 -23.02
CA THR A 56 -10.43 3.33 -23.00
C THR A 56 -11.46 4.28 -22.39
N LEU A 57 -12.70 4.23 -22.87
CA LEU A 57 -13.79 5.03 -22.32
C LEU A 57 -14.27 4.40 -21.01
N VAL A 58 -14.56 5.26 -20.04
CA VAL A 58 -15.12 4.85 -18.75
C VAL A 58 -16.38 5.67 -18.51
N LYS A 59 -17.44 5.00 -18.09
CA LYS A 59 -18.68 5.63 -17.63
C LYS A 59 -18.65 5.61 -16.10
N PHE A 60 -18.91 6.75 -15.50
CA PHE A 60 -19.05 6.90 -14.06
C PHE A 60 -20.53 6.96 -13.70
N ASP A 61 -20.97 6.13 -12.77
CA ASP A 61 -22.36 6.02 -12.34
C ASP A 61 -22.54 6.05 -10.81
N GLY A 62 -21.52 6.49 -10.09
CA GLY A 62 -21.57 6.73 -8.65
C GLY A 62 -20.29 6.30 -7.93
N PRO A 63 -20.34 6.10 -6.61
CA PRO A 63 -19.25 5.49 -5.87
C PRO A 63 -18.91 4.09 -6.41
N GLY A 64 -17.62 3.82 -6.62
CA GLY A 64 -17.14 2.53 -7.09
C GLY A 64 -15.68 2.56 -7.52
N THR A 65 -15.23 1.41 -8.03
CA THR A 65 -13.90 1.25 -8.62
C THR A 65 -14.02 1.29 -10.13
N TYR A 66 -13.25 2.19 -10.73
CA TYR A 66 -13.20 2.42 -12.15
C TYR A 66 -11.82 2.09 -12.67
N LEU A 67 -11.76 1.60 -13.90
CA LEU A 67 -10.53 1.20 -14.56
C LEU A 67 -10.47 1.78 -15.97
N THR A 68 -9.29 2.23 -16.36
CA THR A 68 -9.00 2.65 -17.72
C THR A 68 -7.63 2.15 -18.13
N VAL A 69 -7.42 2.00 -19.44
CA VAL A 69 -6.14 1.61 -20.01
C VAL A 69 -5.65 2.74 -20.89
N TYR A 70 -4.40 3.15 -20.66
CA TYR A 70 -3.68 4.08 -21.53
C TYR A 70 -2.68 3.30 -22.36
N CYS A 71 -2.74 3.38 -23.68
CA CYS A 71 -1.78 2.72 -24.55
C CYS A 71 -1.11 3.71 -25.50
N SER A 72 0.15 3.47 -25.84
CA SER A 72 0.85 4.19 -26.90
C SER A 72 1.63 3.25 -27.81
N ILE A 73 1.70 3.66 -29.08
CA ILE A 73 2.58 3.05 -30.09
C ILE A 73 3.83 3.90 -30.35
N LYS A 74 3.90 5.12 -29.80
CA LYS A 74 5.00 6.07 -30.02
C LYS A 74 5.91 6.24 -28.81
N LEU A 75 5.37 6.09 -27.60
CA LEU A 75 6.07 6.34 -26.35
C LEU A 75 6.63 5.06 -25.73
N SER A 76 7.72 5.19 -24.97
CA SER A 76 8.14 4.19 -24.00
C SER A 76 7.17 4.11 -22.83
N ILE A 77 7.22 3.05 -22.02
CA ILE A 77 6.37 2.91 -20.84
C ILE A 77 6.59 4.06 -19.84
N ASN A 78 7.84 4.47 -19.65
CA ASN A 78 8.23 5.55 -18.75
C ASN A 78 7.75 6.92 -19.25
N ASP A 79 7.87 7.19 -20.55
CA ASP A 79 7.35 8.44 -21.15
C ASP A 79 5.83 8.48 -21.13
N LEU A 80 5.17 7.35 -21.38
CA LEU A 80 3.72 7.22 -21.27
C LEU A 80 3.28 7.48 -19.82
N GLN A 81 3.99 6.94 -18.84
CA GLN A 81 3.70 7.16 -17.42
C GLN A 81 3.90 8.63 -17.05
N GLY A 82 5.00 9.25 -17.49
CA GLY A 82 5.24 10.68 -17.31
C GLY A 82 4.15 11.55 -17.94
N ALA A 83 3.66 11.18 -19.13
CA ALA A 83 2.60 11.90 -19.82
C ALA A 83 1.24 11.77 -19.10
N VAL A 84 0.85 10.56 -18.70
CA VAL A 84 -0.43 10.31 -18.01
C VAL A 84 -0.42 10.89 -16.60
N SER A 85 0.71 10.86 -15.90
CA SER A 85 0.83 11.40 -14.54
C SER A 85 1.13 12.89 -14.47
N LYS A 86 1.23 13.57 -15.61
CA LYS A 86 1.56 14.99 -15.67
C LYS A 86 0.51 15.83 -14.93
N GLY A 87 0.95 16.63 -13.96
CA GLY A 87 0.09 17.49 -13.16
C GLY A 87 -0.65 16.77 -12.03
N LEU A 88 -0.46 15.46 -11.86
CA LEU A 88 -0.98 14.73 -10.71
C LEU A 88 -0.05 14.89 -9.51
N THR A 89 -0.66 15.07 -8.34
CA THR A 89 0.06 15.07 -7.07
C THR A 89 0.32 13.63 -6.64
N ARG A 90 1.58 13.20 -6.67
CA ARG A 90 1.96 11.89 -6.11
C ARG A 90 1.64 11.85 -4.63
N THR A 91 0.89 10.83 -4.21
CA THR A 91 0.71 10.55 -2.79
C THR A 91 2.03 10.08 -2.16
N GLN A 92 2.96 9.56 -2.96
CA GLN A 92 4.30 9.10 -2.53
C GLN A 92 5.21 10.19 -1.91
N ALA A 93 4.90 11.48 -2.02
CA ALA A 93 5.63 12.49 -1.25
C ALA A 93 5.21 12.52 0.24
N ARG A 94 4.15 11.80 0.59
CA ARG A 94 3.65 11.59 1.95
C ARG A 94 3.23 10.13 2.10
N LEU A 95 4.20 9.27 2.42
CA LEU A 95 3.92 7.95 2.99
C LEU A 95 3.13 8.06 4.31
N ASP A 96 2.86 9.28 4.78
CA ASP A 96 2.20 9.70 6.01
C ASP A 96 0.68 9.43 6.07
N ARG A 97 0.05 8.86 5.03
CA ARG A 97 -1.39 8.56 5.03
C ARG A 97 -1.62 7.06 4.88
N GLY A 98 -1.74 6.39 6.02
CA GLY A 98 -2.06 4.99 6.13
C GLY A 98 -3.40 4.54 5.54
N PHE A 99 -3.72 3.27 5.78
CA PHE A 99 -5.06 2.70 5.60
C PHE A 99 -6.03 3.09 6.72
N SER A 100 -5.53 3.57 7.88
CA SER A 100 -6.39 4.19 8.89
C SER A 100 -6.73 5.61 8.45
N ASN A 101 -7.98 6.00 8.65
CA ASN A 101 -8.42 7.38 8.46
C ASN A 101 -8.14 8.24 9.72
N ASP A 102 -7.68 7.62 10.81
CA ASP A 102 -7.31 8.28 12.06
C ASP A 102 -5.80 8.09 12.33
N GLU A 103 -5.05 9.15 12.05
CA GLU A 103 -3.60 9.24 12.29
C GLU A 103 -3.25 9.05 13.76
N ARG A 104 -4.12 9.48 14.69
CA ARG A 104 -3.86 9.36 16.14
C ARG A 104 -3.87 7.90 16.60
N VAL A 105 -4.71 7.09 15.98
CA VAL A 105 -4.80 5.65 16.26
C VAL A 105 -3.56 4.93 15.72
N GLU A 106 -3.06 5.33 14.56
CA GLU A 106 -1.82 4.80 14.00
C GLU A 106 -0.61 5.20 14.84
N ASP A 107 -0.54 6.46 15.27
CA ASP A 107 0.50 6.98 16.15
C ASP A 107 0.52 6.24 17.48
N GLY A 108 -0.65 6.00 18.10
CA GLY A 108 -0.74 5.25 19.35
C GLY A 108 -0.20 3.81 19.23
N CYS A 109 -0.52 3.12 18.14
CA CYS A 109 0.05 1.79 17.89
C CYS A 109 1.55 1.86 17.59
N LEU A 110 2.02 2.86 16.83
CA LEU A 110 3.45 3.03 16.56
C LEU A 110 4.23 3.28 17.85
N ASP A 111 3.74 4.17 18.71
CA ASP A 111 4.35 4.47 20.00
C ASP A 111 4.44 3.23 20.88
N TYR A 112 3.37 2.42 20.91
CA TYR A 112 3.38 1.14 21.61
C TYR A 112 4.48 0.20 21.09
N VAL A 113 4.59 0.00 19.78
CA VAL A 113 5.61 -0.86 19.17
C VAL A 113 7.02 -0.31 19.42
N ASN A 114 7.23 1.01 19.30
CA ASN A 114 8.50 1.65 19.57
C ASN A 114 8.94 1.49 21.04
N ASN A 115 8.02 1.63 21.99
CA ASN A 115 8.31 1.43 23.40
C ASN A 115 8.76 -0.01 23.69
N LEU A 116 8.08 -1.01 23.10
CA LEU A 116 8.50 -2.41 23.22
C LEU A 116 9.89 -2.66 22.64
N ASP A 117 10.22 -2.02 21.52
CA ASP A 117 11.54 -2.13 20.89
C ASP A 117 12.64 -1.47 21.73
N LEU A 118 12.36 -0.29 22.31
CA LEU A 118 13.26 0.36 23.25
C LEU A 118 13.52 -0.52 24.49
N GLU A 119 12.47 -1.06 25.11
CA GLU A 119 12.60 -1.96 26.26
C GLU A 119 13.45 -3.19 25.93
N ARG A 120 13.22 -3.81 24.77
CA ARG A 120 14.00 -4.95 24.30
C ARG A 120 15.47 -4.59 24.09
N ARG A 121 15.77 -3.48 23.43
CA ARG A 121 17.15 -3.02 23.21
C ARG A 121 17.87 -2.74 24.53
N GLU A 122 17.18 -2.16 25.51
CA GLU A 122 17.75 -1.93 26.84
C GLU A 122 18.03 -3.24 27.60
N ILE A 123 17.18 -4.27 27.46
CA ILE A 123 17.45 -5.59 28.03
C ILE A 123 18.69 -6.22 27.40
N VAL A 124 18.81 -6.19 26.06
CA VAL A 124 19.97 -6.76 25.35
C VAL A 124 21.28 -6.07 25.79
N LYS A 125 21.26 -4.74 25.95
CA LYS A 125 22.41 -3.99 26.48
C LYS A 125 22.78 -4.42 27.91
N LYS A 126 21.80 -4.63 28.78
CA LYS A 126 22.01 -5.05 30.19
C LYS A 126 22.51 -6.48 30.33
N VAL A 127 22.09 -7.38 29.45
CA VAL A 127 22.50 -8.80 29.44
C VAL A 127 23.93 -8.96 28.89
N GLY A 128 24.54 -7.91 28.34
CA GLY A 128 25.95 -7.92 27.98
C GLY A 128 26.29 -8.80 26.77
N ILE A 129 25.33 -9.02 25.86
CA ILE A 129 25.61 -9.64 24.56
C ILE A 129 26.32 -8.57 23.72
N GLN A 130 27.62 -8.40 23.95
CA GLN A 130 28.46 -7.38 23.30
C GLN A 130 28.91 -7.75 21.89
N ASP A 131 28.64 -8.97 21.41
CA ASP A 131 29.08 -9.38 20.07
C ASP A 131 28.01 -10.18 19.35
N THR A 132 27.16 -9.47 18.61
CA THR A 132 26.57 -10.00 17.38
C THR A 132 26.33 -8.85 16.41
N LYS A 133 27.33 -8.57 15.57
CA LYS A 133 27.04 -8.21 14.18
C LYS A 133 26.18 -9.33 13.59
N GLY A 134 24.85 -9.25 13.68
CA GLY A 134 23.95 -10.19 13.02
C GLY A 134 22.79 -10.78 13.83
N ILE A 135 22.59 -10.44 15.12
CA ILE A 135 21.26 -10.68 15.72
C ILE A 135 20.40 -9.51 15.27
N GLU A 136 19.65 -9.71 14.19
CA GLU A 136 18.52 -8.82 13.92
C GLU A 136 17.65 -8.81 15.18
N PRO A 137 17.27 -7.62 15.71
CA PRO A 137 16.32 -7.58 16.81
C PRO A 137 15.13 -8.43 16.39
N GLY A 138 14.81 -9.46 17.20
CA GLY A 138 13.80 -10.44 16.80
C GLY A 138 12.52 -9.74 16.35
N SER A 139 11.77 -10.34 15.45
CA SER A 139 10.51 -9.73 15.04
C SER A 139 9.52 -9.70 16.21
N PHE A 140 8.62 -8.71 16.23
CA PHE A 140 7.44 -8.73 17.09
C PHE A 140 6.34 -9.53 16.41
N ILE A 141 5.86 -10.57 17.08
CA ILE A 141 4.79 -11.42 16.55
C ILE A 141 3.47 -10.64 16.58
N VAL A 142 2.80 -10.56 15.43
CA VAL A 142 1.59 -9.75 15.25
C VAL A 142 0.45 -10.19 16.16
N SER A 143 0.20 -11.49 16.33
CA SER A 143 -0.84 -11.97 17.25
C SER A 143 -0.66 -11.46 18.68
N GLN A 144 0.59 -11.36 19.17
CA GLN A 144 0.90 -10.83 20.50
C GLN A 144 0.64 -9.32 20.59
N LEU A 145 0.98 -8.57 19.54
CA LEU A 145 0.71 -7.13 19.49
C LEU A 145 -0.79 -6.84 19.49
N ILE A 146 -1.60 -7.65 18.83
CA ILE A 146 -3.05 -7.47 18.76
C ILE A 146 -3.73 -7.78 20.11
N LEU A 147 -3.21 -8.75 20.87
CA LEU A 147 -3.72 -9.06 22.21
C LEU A 147 -3.61 -7.89 23.20
N SER A 148 -2.69 -6.94 22.95
CA SER A 148 -2.55 -5.74 23.78
C SER A 148 -3.73 -4.76 23.65
N HIS A 149 -4.57 -4.93 22.61
CA HIS A 149 -5.61 -3.99 22.18
C HIS A 149 -5.11 -2.59 21.76
N GLN A 150 -3.80 -2.32 21.80
CA GLN A 150 -3.21 -1.05 21.33
C GLN A 150 -3.06 -1.01 19.81
N CYS A 151 -2.95 -2.19 19.19
CA CYS A 151 -2.79 -2.35 17.76
C CYS A 151 -3.85 -3.29 17.21
N THR A 152 -4.28 -3.03 15.97
CA THR A 152 -5.06 -3.98 15.19
C THR A 152 -4.24 -4.42 13.98
N MET A 153 -4.61 -5.56 13.40
CA MET A 153 -3.97 -6.07 12.19
C MET A 153 -3.97 -5.03 11.06
N ARG A 154 -5.09 -4.32 10.88
CA ARG A 154 -5.23 -3.24 9.90
C ARG A 154 -4.26 -2.09 10.14
N ILE A 155 -4.09 -1.66 11.39
CA ILE A 155 -3.17 -0.57 11.76
C ILE A 155 -1.71 -1.01 11.52
N LEU A 156 -1.35 -2.25 11.88
CA LEU A 156 0.00 -2.77 11.67
C LEU A 156 0.37 -2.84 10.17
N ILE A 157 -0.54 -3.33 9.33
CA ILE A 157 -0.37 -3.32 7.87
C ILE A 157 -0.23 -1.89 7.36
N SER A 158 -1.02 -0.97 7.90
CA SER A 158 -0.94 0.45 7.57
C SER A 158 0.43 1.03 7.87
N LEU A 159 0.92 0.87 9.11
CA LEU A 159 2.24 1.36 9.51
C LEU A 159 3.36 0.76 8.66
N ALA A 160 3.25 -0.51 8.29
CA ALA A 160 4.24 -1.18 7.43
C ALA A 160 4.19 -0.66 5.98
N TYR A 161 3.00 -0.38 5.45
CA TYR A 161 2.82 0.26 4.13
C TYR A 161 3.38 1.70 4.10
N GLN A 162 3.21 2.44 5.20
CA GLN A 162 3.78 3.77 5.41
C GLN A 162 5.30 3.76 5.66
N GLN A 163 5.94 2.58 5.71
CA GLN A 163 7.36 2.43 6.04
C GLN A 163 7.72 2.97 7.44
N ARG A 164 6.76 3.00 8.36
CA ARG A 164 6.97 3.42 9.76
C ARG A 164 7.43 2.25 10.64
N ILE A 165 7.17 1.02 10.20
CA ILE A 165 7.70 -0.24 10.78
C ILE A 165 8.12 -1.17 9.64
N LEU A 166 8.99 -2.14 9.94
CA LEU A 166 9.36 -3.20 9.00
C LEU A 166 8.45 -4.41 9.17
N CYS A 167 8.28 -5.20 8.11
CA CYS A 167 7.59 -6.47 8.18
C CYS A 167 8.48 -7.60 7.64
N ALA A 168 8.66 -8.63 8.45
CA ALA A 168 9.33 -9.88 8.12
C ALA A 168 8.29 -10.99 7.86
N GLY A 169 8.72 -12.04 7.14
CA GLY A 169 7.90 -13.22 6.86
C GLY A 169 7.20 -13.22 5.50
N SER A 170 6.58 -14.36 5.19
CA SER A 170 6.04 -14.71 3.86
C SER A 170 4.52 -14.89 3.82
N TYR A 171 3.81 -14.57 4.90
CA TYR A 171 2.35 -14.72 5.03
C TYR A 171 1.53 -13.62 4.32
N GLY A 172 1.99 -13.20 3.12
CA GLY A 172 1.21 -12.36 2.20
C GLY A 172 1.54 -10.86 2.22
N PHE A 173 2.47 -10.41 3.06
CA PHE A 173 2.94 -9.01 3.07
C PHE A 173 4.46 -8.96 3.25
N THR A 174 5.19 -8.61 2.19
CA THR A 174 6.67 -8.56 2.20
C THR A 174 7.15 -7.23 1.63
N PRO A 175 7.33 -6.19 2.46
CA PRO A 175 7.85 -4.92 2.00
C PRO A 175 9.34 -5.07 1.60
N THR A 176 9.74 -4.39 0.53
CA THR A 176 11.14 -4.36 0.07
C THR A 176 11.98 -3.30 0.79
N TYR A 177 11.34 -2.45 1.60
CA TYR A 177 11.98 -1.39 2.38
C TYR A 177 12.77 -1.96 3.57
N ARG A 178 13.96 -1.41 3.80
CA ARG A 178 14.84 -1.80 4.91
C ARG A 178 15.40 -0.55 5.59
N ASP A 179 15.13 -0.38 6.88
CA ASP A 179 15.79 0.59 7.76
C ASP A 179 16.04 -0.08 9.12
N ALA A 180 17.31 -0.34 9.43
CA ALA A 180 17.72 -1.03 10.66
C ALA A 180 17.33 -0.29 11.96
N ARG A 181 16.84 0.96 11.87
CA ARG A 181 16.38 1.73 13.03
C ARG A 181 14.94 1.42 13.39
N LEU A 182 14.13 0.93 12.47
CA LEU A 182 12.71 0.69 12.67
C LEU A 182 12.46 -0.68 13.31
N PRO A 183 11.40 -0.81 14.13
CA PRO A 183 11.00 -2.09 14.68
C PRO A 183 10.45 -3.00 13.57
N THR A 184 10.72 -4.31 13.68
CA THR A 184 10.25 -5.32 12.74
C THR A 184 9.11 -6.12 13.35
N ILE A 185 7.98 -6.22 12.63
CA ILE A 185 6.88 -7.12 12.96
C ILE A 185 6.91 -8.36 12.06
N GLU A 186 6.33 -9.46 12.53
CA GLU A 186 6.19 -10.69 11.76
C GLU A 186 4.78 -11.26 11.94
N PHE A 187 4.11 -11.50 10.82
CA PHE A 187 2.83 -12.18 10.81
C PHE A 187 3.05 -13.66 11.08
N ASP A 188 2.40 -14.18 12.12
CA ASP A 188 2.41 -15.60 12.48
C ASP A 188 1.28 -16.41 11.83
N GLU A 189 0.33 -15.72 11.20
CA GLU A 189 -0.78 -16.32 10.47
C GLU A 189 -0.94 -15.71 9.06
N PRO A 190 -1.46 -16.47 8.07
CA PRO A 190 -1.80 -15.94 6.76
C PRO A 190 -2.71 -14.71 6.80
N LEU A 191 -2.31 -13.65 6.08
CA LEU A 191 -3.12 -12.44 5.97
C LEU A 191 -4.45 -12.75 5.26
N LYS A 192 -5.57 -12.67 5.98
CA LYS A 192 -6.90 -12.68 5.37
C LYS A 192 -7.18 -11.30 4.80
N ILE A 193 -6.83 -11.08 3.53
CA ILE A 193 -7.01 -9.79 2.84
C ILE A 193 -8.41 -9.20 3.08
N ALA A 194 -9.45 -10.03 3.09
CA ALA A 194 -10.84 -9.60 3.35
C ALA A 194 -11.03 -9.01 4.74
N ALA A 195 -10.43 -9.62 5.76
CA ALA A 195 -10.55 -9.15 7.14
C ALA A 195 -9.71 -7.89 7.40
N THR A 196 -8.73 -7.61 6.53
CA THR A 196 -7.79 -6.49 6.70
C THR A 196 -8.10 -5.29 5.82
N VAL A 197 -8.81 -5.50 4.70
CA VAL A 197 -9.16 -4.46 3.74
C VAL A 197 -10.67 -4.23 3.78
N LEU A 198 -11.09 -2.98 3.98
CA LEU A 198 -12.50 -2.55 3.92
C LEU A 198 -13.46 -3.29 4.88
N ASP A 199 -12.98 -3.73 6.05
CA ASP A 199 -13.79 -4.41 7.08
C ASP A 199 -14.62 -5.59 6.53
N GLY A 200 -14.06 -6.36 5.58
CA GLY A 200 -14.74 -7.49 4.94
C GLY A 200 -15.42 -7.16 3.61
N GLN A 201 -15.51 -5.88 3.22
CA GLN A 201 -16.13 -5.48 1.96
C GLN A 201 -15.13 -5.60 0.80
N MET A 202 -15.14 -6.75 0.13
CA MET A 202 -14.42 -6.94 -1.13
C MET A 202 -15.34 -6.66 -2.31
N ILE A 203 -14.86 -5.88 -3.29
CA ILE A 203 -15.64 -5.56 -4.50
C ILE A 203 -15.60 -6.76 -5.49
N ILE A 204 -14.45 -7.43 -5.64
CA ILE A 204 -14.28 -8.58 -6.56
C ILE A 204 -13.29 -9.60 -5.96
N ARG A 205 -13.70 -10.88 -5.89
CA ARG A 205 -12.83 -12.02 -5.56
C ARG A 205 -12.71 -12.90 -6.81
N GLN A 206 -11.49 -13.12 -7.31
CA GLN A 206 -11.25 -14.03 -8.42
C GLN A 206 -10.28 -15.13 -8.00
N THR A 207 -10.74 -16.37 -8.02
CA THR A 207 -9.90 -17.54 -7.76
C THR A 207 -9.28 -17.98 -9.08
N VAL A 208 -7.94 -17.91 -9.19
CA VAL A 208 -7.22 -18.51 -10.31
C VAL A 208 -6.53 -19.78 -9.78
N LEU A 209 -6.53 -20.84 -10.59
CA LEU A 209 -6.31 -22.27 -10.27
C LEU A 209 -5.17 -22.67 -9.29
N ILE A 210 -4.25 -21.78 -8.93
CA ILE A 210 -3.13 -22.06 -8.00
C ILE A 210 -2.85 -20.90 -7.03
N ARG A 211 -3.54 -19.76 -7.15
CA ARG A 211 -3.38 -18.58 -6.29
C ARG A 211 -4.71 -17.85 -6.14
N GLU A 212 -5.08 -17.56 -4.89
CA GLU A 212 -6.12 -16.58 -4.63
C GLU A 212 -5.52 -15.19 -4.80
N GLU A 213 -5.84 -14.54 -5.92
CA GLU A 213 -5.48 -13.14 -6.14
C GLU A 213 -6.73 -12.30 -5.85
N ALA A 214 -6.69 -11.55 -4.76
CA ALA A 214 -7.77 -10.66 -4.39
C ALA A 214 -7.36 -9.21 -4.67
N LEU A 215 -8.13 -8.54 -5.54
CA LEU A 215 -8.14 -7.09 -5.64
C LEU A 215 -8.95 -6.55 -4.45
N GLY A 216 -8.30 -6.43 -3.30
CA GLY A 216 -8.84 -5.71 -2.15
C GLY A 216 -8.21 -4.34 -2.10
N TRP A 217 -8.98 -3.27 -2.36
CA TRP A 217 -8.50 -1.91 -2.10
C TRP A 217 -9.58 -1.04 -1.48
N SER A 218 -9.34 -0.76 -0.20
CA SER A 218 -9.32 0.54 0.47
C SER A 218 -10.16 1.62 -0.19
#